data_AF-A0A1I3ITX9-F1
#
_entry.id   AF-A0A1I3ITX9-F1
#
_cell.length_a   1.000
_cell.length_b   1.000
_cell.length_c   1.000
_cell.angle_alpha   90.00
_cell.angle_beta   90.00
_cell.angle_gamma   90.00
#
_symmetry.space_group_name_H-M   'P 1'
#
loop_
_entity.id
_entity.type
_entity.pdbx_description
1 polymer ?
#
loop_
_entity_poly.entity_id
_entity_poly.type
_entity_poly.pdbx_seq_one_letter_code
_entity_poly.pdbx_strand_id
1 'polypeptide(L)' 'MTSTLKPRLIDDLNALHASYVSAINTAVADDDMATVHELAAGYDREATQMVAEREGKTHLLPLKRRAA' A
#
# COMPACT_ATOMS: atom_id res chain seq x y z
N MET A 1 -4.30 24.58 -18.39
CA MET A 1 -4.60 23.15 -18.54
C MET A 1 -4.84 22.57 -17.16
N THR A 2 -6.10 22.36 -16.80
CA THR A 2 -6.50 21.93 -15.45
C THR A 2 -6.22 20.43 -15.29
N SER A 3 -5.40 20.11 -14.31
CA SER A 3 -4.88 18.75 -14.06
C SER A 3 -6.00 17.77 -13.69
N THR A 4 -6.37 16.89 -14.62
CA THR A 4 -7.22 15.71 -14.38
C THR A 4 -6.41 14.60 -13.67
N LEU A 5 -5.81 14.92 -12.52
CA LEU A 5 -4.93 13.99 -11.81
C LEU A 5 -5.70 13.03 -10.89
N LYS A 6 -6.90 13.39 -10.40
CA LYS A 6 -7.64 12.62 -9.38
C LYS A 6 -7.95 11.14 -9.73
N PRO A 7 -8.26 10.75 -10.99
CA PRO A 7 -8.51 9.36 -11.34
C PRO A 7 -7.31 8.44 -11.07
N ARG A 8 -6.09 8.91 -11.33
CA ARG A 8 -4.88 8.07 -11.29
C ARG A 8 -4.59 7.47 -9.91
N LEU A 9 -4.80 8.21 -8.81
CA LEU A 9 -4.52 7.65 -7.48
C LEU A 9 -5.48 6.49 -7.15
N ILE A 10 -6.77 6.64 -7.49
CA ILE A 10 -7.75 5.58 -7.23
C ILE A 10 -7.41 4.35 -8.09
N ASP A 11 -7.01 4.55 -9.35
CA ASP A 11 -6.58 3.46 -10.23
C ASP A 11 -5.33 2.76 -9.68
N ASP A 12 -4.33 3.52 -9.23
CA ASP A 12 -3.10 2.97 -8.65
C ASP A 12 -3.38 2.20 -7.34
N LEU A 13 -4.27 2.72 -6.48
CA LEU A 13 -4.69 2.05 -5.24
C LEU A 13 -5.50 0.78 -5.52
N ASN A 14 -6.34 0.77 -6.56
CA ASN A 14 -7.06 -0.42 -6.98
C ASN A 14 -6.10 -1.50 -7.49
N ALA A 15 -5.07 -1.12 -8.25
CA ALA A 15 -4.04 -2.04 -8.70
C ALA A 15 -3.25 -2.62 -7.52
N LEU A 16 -2.87 -1.76 -6.54
CA LEU A 16 -2.22 -2.19 -5.31
C LEU A 16 -3.08 -3.20 -4.55
N HIS A 17 -4.35 -2.88 -4.35
CA HIS A 17 -5.31 -3.74 -3.66
C HIS A 17 -5.43 -5.11 -4.34
N ALA A 18 -5.61 -5.13 -5.66
CA ALA A 18 -5.73 -6.38 -6.42
C ALA A 18 -4.47 -7.26 -6.27
N SER A 19 -3.28 -6.66 -6.31
CA SER A 19 -2.01 -7.37 -6.13
C SER A 19 -1.93 -8.00 -4.73
N TYR A 20 -2.22 -7.24 -3.67
CA TYR A 20 -2.16 -7.75 -2.31
C TYR A 20 -3.22 -8.82 -2.01
N VAL A 21 -4.45 -8.67 -2.53
CA VAL A 21 -5.50 -9.70 -2.42
C VAL A 21 -5.04 -11.01 -3.07
N SER A 22 -4.44 -10.95 -4.26
CA SER A 22 -3.91 -12.14 -4.94
C SER A 22 -2.82 -12.82 -4.11
N ALA A 23 -1.89 -12.05 -3.55
CA ALA A 23 -0.80 -12.59 -2.73
C ALA A 23 -1.31 -13.20 -1.42
N ILE A 24 -2.24 -12.51 -0.73
CA ILE A 24 -2.84 -13.00 0.52
C ILE A 24 -3.62 -14.29 0.27
N ASN A 25 -4.42 -14.35 -0.79
CA ASN A 25 -5.17 -15.57 -1.11
C ASN A 25 -4.25 -16.76 -1.39
N THR A 26 -3.08 -16.51 -1.99
CA THR A 26 -2.06 -17.54 -2.21
C THR A 26 -1.51 -18.03 -0.86
N ALA A 27 -1.10 -17.12 0.02
CA ALA A 27 -0.60 -17.48 1.35
C ALA A 27 -1.65 -18.20 2.22
N VAL A 28 -2.92 -17.79 2.16
CA VAL A 28 -4.03 -18.49 2.83
C VAL A 28 -4.20 -19.92 2.28
N ALA A 29 -4.10 -20.11 0.96
CA ALA A 29 -4.21 -21.44 0.36
C ALA A 29 -3.07 -22.38 0.82
N ASP A 30 -1.92 -21.81 1.18
CA ASP A 30 -0.75 -22.53 1.69
C ASP A 30 -0.71 -22.64 3.23
N ASP A 31 -1.76 -22.19 3.94
CA ASP A 31 -1.83 -22.07 5.42
C ASP A 31 -0.70 -21.22 6.03
N ASP A 32 -0.06 -20.36 5.24
CA ASP A 32 1.03 -19.49 5.65
C ASP A 32 0.49 -18.18 6.25
N MET A 33 -0.04 -18.29 7.46
CA MET A 33 -0.62 -17.15 8.17
C MET A 33 0.41 -16.08 8.58
N ALA A 34 1.69 -16.44 8.69
CA ALA A 34 2.75 -15.47 8.93
C ALA A 34 2.89 -14.52 7.74
N THR A 35 2.96 -15.07 6.53
CA THR A 35 3.00 -14.29 5.29
C THR A 35 1.71 -13.47 5.11
N VAL A 36 0.53 -14.01 5.45
CA VAL A 36 -0.72 -13.24 5.42
C VAL A 36 -0.63 -11.97 6.27
N HIS A 37 -0.12 -12.08 7.51
CA HIS A 37 0.02 -10.92 8.39
C HIS A 37 1.05 -9.91 7.86
N GLU A 38 2.17 -10.37 7.32
CA GLU A 38 3.18 -9.50 6.72
C GLU A 38 2.63 -8.75 5.50
N LEU A 39 1.89 -9.44 4.63
CA LEU A 39 1.24 -8.86 3.46
C LEU A 39 0.19 -7.82 3.84
N ALA A 40 -0.68 -8.12 4.81
CA ALA A 40 -1.68 -7.17 5.29
C ALA A 40 -1.03 -5.88 5.83
N ALA A 41 0.00 -6.03 6.66
CA ALA A 41 0.76 -4.88 7.18
C ALA A 41 1.52 -4.14 6.05
N GLY A 42 1.95 -4.86 5.01
CA GLY A 42 2.57 -4.29 3.81
C GLY A 42 1.61 -3.39 3.05
N TYR A 43 0.40 -3.88 2.76
CA TYR A 43 -0.65 -3.13 2.08
C TYR A 43 -0.97 -1.82 2.80
N ASP A 44 -1.20 -1.88 4.11
CA ASP A 44 -1.53 -0.68 4.90
C ASP A 44 -0.41 0.38 4.83
N ARG A 45 0.86 -0.06 4.91
CA ARG A 45 2.01 0.85 4.79
C ARG A 45 2.09 1.49 3.41
N GLU A 46 1.97 0.70 2.35
CA GLU A 46 2.14 1.19 0.98
C GLU A 46 0.98 2.09 0.55
N ALA A 47 -0.26 1.69 0.83
CA ALA A 47 -1.44 2.53 0.56
C ALA A 47 -1.36 3.86 1.31
N THR A 48 -0.94 3.84 2.58
CA THR A 48 -0.73 5.06 3.37
C THR A 48 0.35 5.96 2.77
N GLN A 49 1.46 5.38 2.32
CA GLN A 49 2.54 6.11 1.64
C GLN A 49 2.02 6.80 0.37
N MET A 50 1.31 6.07 -0.49
CA MET A 50 0.77 6.61 -1.75
C MET A 50 -0.18 7.79 -1.52
N VAL A 51 -1.08 7.66 -0.54
CA VAL A 51 -2.00 8.75 -0.17
C VAL A 51 -1.24 9.95 0.40
N ALA A 52 -0.29 9.73 1.30
CA ALA A 52 0.48 10.80 1.92
C ALA A 52 1.33 11.57 0.91
N GLU A 53 1.98 10.88 -0.03
CA GLU A 53 2.74 11.50 -1.12
C GLU A 53 1.82 12.34 -2.01
N ARG A 54 0.67 11.77 -2.39
CA ARG A 54 -0.27 12.45 -3.28
C ARG A 54 -0.89 13.71 -2.67
N GLU A 55 -1.18 13.68 -1.37
CA GLU A 55 -1.76 14.79 -0.62
C GLU A 55 -0.71 15.76 -0.07
N GLY A 56 0.59 15.52 -0.29
CA GLY A 56 1.67 16.34 0.27
C GLY A 56 1.79 16.26 1.80
N LYS A 57 1.28 15.18 2.41
CA LYS A 57 1.21 14.95 3.85
C LYS A 57 2.25 13.94 4.35
N THR A 58 3.39 13.84 3.69
CA THR A 58 4.46 12.90 4.05
C THR A 58 5.03 13.11 5.45
N HIS A 59 4.85 14.30 6.05
CA HIS A 59 5.20 14.59 7.43
C HIS A 59 4.35 13.84 8.48
N LEU A 60 3.22 13.25 8.07
CA LEU A 60 2.38 12.40 8.92
C LEU A 60 2.82 10.92 8.90
N LEU A 61 3.77 10.56 8.03
CA LEU A 61 4.26 9.18 7.95
C LEU A 61 5.14 8.84 9.15
N PRO A 62 5.14 7.58 9.60
CA PRO A 62 6.05 7.13 10.64
C PRO A 62 7.50 7.43 10.28
N LEU A 63 8.29 7.84 11.28
CA LEU A 63 9.72 8.12 11.09
C LEU A 63 10.43 6.83 10.63
N LYS A 64 11.02 6.86 9.43
CA LYS A 64 11.90 5.79 8.96
C LYS A 64 13.16 5.82 9.81
N ARG A 65 13.38 4.77 10.62
CA ARG A 65 14.62 4.59 11.36
C ARG A 65 15.74 4.45 10.31
N ARG A 66 16.72 5.35 10.29
CA ARG A 66 17.90 5.19 9.43
C ARG A 66 18.61 3.91 9.88
N ALA A 67 18.85 2.99 8.95
CA ALA A 67 19.77 1.88 9.21
C ALA A 67 21.15 2.47 9.48
N ALA A 68 21.77 2.06 10.60
CA ALA A 68 23.09 2.50 11.04
C ALA A 68 24.21 1.81 10.24
#